data_AF-A0A0Q9KB97-F1
#
_entry.id   AF-A0A0Q9KB97-F1
#
_cell.length_a   1.000
_cell.length_b   1.000
_cell.length_c   1.000
_cell.angle_alpha   90.00
_cell.angle_beta   90.00
_cell.angle_gamma   90.00
#
_symmetry.space_group_name_H-M   'P 1'
#
loop_
_entity.id
_entity.type
_entity.pdbx_description
1 polymer ?
#
loop_
_entity_poly.entity_id
_entity_poly.type
_entity_poly.pdbx_seq_one_letter_code
_entity_poly.pdbx_strand_id
1 'polypeptide(L)'
;MPASDSPFGSPLAVWSSRHYRTKGVPLTCEWEGERGVALPLRPPPWWAVPLFGLLTIAIVAALVAGAVRLVRGGTTAGPVSLVAGFAVLLLFAWLFALATRESLRRRREPGQIGVTPTWLVADRVQVQWTLVDAVLATQEQRQGHLRPIDNACVSVEGRTITLYEARHLDVEPRATLEALRRLHRNPALRARLATDDGPGIFTRVPAEGSRS
;
A
#
# COMPACT_ATOMS: atom_id res chain seq x y z
N MET A 1 -15.42 21.20 42.84
CA MET A 1 -14.78 20.10 42.08
C MET A 1 -15.47 19.98 40.74
N PRO A 2 -14.91 20.52 39.64
CA PRO A 2 -15.50 20.35 38.32
C PRO A 2 -14.93 19.13 37.58
N ALA A 3 -15.72 18.72 36.59
CA ALA A 3 -15.69 17.50 35.80
C ALA A 3 -14.32 17.14 35.21
N SER A 4 -14.09 15.83 35.15
CA SER A 4 -12.97 15.19 34.47
C SER A 4 -12.98 15.49 32.97
N ASP A 5 -11.92 16.14 32.49
CA ASP A 5 -11.57 16.20 31.08
C ASP A 5 -11.23 14.78 30.58
N SER A 6 -12.08 14.25 29.72
CA SER A 6 -11.76 13.03 28.96
C SER A 6 -10.82 13.41 27.80
N PRO A 7 -9.63 12.78 27.65
CA PRO A 7 -8.66 13.15 26.61
C PRO A 7 -9.03 12.65 25.19
N PHE A 8 -10.23 12.08 25.00
CA PHE A 8 -10.64 11.46 23.73
C PHE A 8 -11.75 12.19 22.97
N GLY A 9 -12.23 13.34 23.47
CA GLY A 9 -13.21 14.18 22.78
C GLY A 9 -12.56 15.25 21.92
N SER A 10 -12.00 14.91 20.76
CA SER A 10 -11.69 15.95 19.77
C SER A 10 -12.94 16.23 18.91
N PRO A 11 -13.41 17.49 18.87
CA PRO A 11 -14.56 17.88 18.07
C PRO A 11 -14.28 17.68 16.58
N LEU A 12 -15.35 17.47 15.81
CA LEU A 12 -15.41 17.33 14.36
C LEU A 12 -14.55 18.38 13.63
N ALA A 13 -13.26 18.10 13.48
CA ALA A 13 -12.34 18.95 12.74
C ALA A 13 -12.63 18.78 11.25
N VAL A 14 -12.98 19.88 10.57
CA VAL A 14 -13.29 19.91 9.14
C VAL A 14 -12.06 19.50 8.33
N TRP A 15 -12.15 18.36 7.63
CA TRP A 15 -11.07 17.83 6.79
C TRP A 15 -11.19 18.42 5.38
N SER A 16 -10.19 19.17 4.95
CA SER A 16 -10.08 19.65 3.58
C SER A 16 -9.67 18.52 2.61
N SER A 17 -10.47 18.32 1.57
CA SER A 17 -10.33 17.28 0.55
C SER A 17 -9.14 17.54 -0.39
N ARG A 18 -7.96 17.03 -0.04
CA ARG A 18 -6.95 16.75 -1.07
C ARG A 18 -7.54 15.65 -1.94
N HIS A 19 -7.95 15.99 -3.16
CA HIS A 19 -8.55 15.02 -4.09
C HIS A 19 -7.48 14.00 -4.47
N TYR A 20 -7.48 12.85 -3.79
CA TYR A 20 -6.74 11.69 -4.25
C TYR A 20 -7.35 11.30 -5.59
N ARG A 21 -6.56 11.29 -6.67
CA ARG A 21 -7.03 10.82 -7.97
C ARG A 21 -7.20 9.31 -7.88
N THR A 22 -8.38 8.86 -7.47
CA THR A 22 -8.78 7.46 -7.33
C THR A 22 -9.40 7.02 -8.65
N LYS A 23 -8.96 5.89 -9.19
CA LYS A 23 -9.53 5.30 -10.42
C LYS A 23 -10.13 3.92 -10.16
N GLY A 24 -9.83 3.32 -9.01
CA GLY A 24 -10.31 2.01 -8.63
C GLY A 24 -11.72 2.07 -8.04
N VAL A 25 -12.43 0.95 -8.15
CA VAL A 25 -13.70 0.70 -7.48
C VAL A 25 -13.49 -0.53 -6.59
N PRO A 26 -14.07 -0.58 -5.37
CA PRO A 26 -14.09 -1.79 -4.57
C PRO A 26 -14.72 -2.93 -5.36
N LEU A 27 -14.06 -4.09 -5.41
CA LEU A 27 -14.50 -5.26 -6.16
C LEU A 27 -14.94 -6.36 -5.18
N THR A 28 -15.77 -7.29 -5.63
CA THR A 28 -16.00 -8.52 -4.87
C THR A 28 -14.76 -9.41 -4.92
N CYS A 29 -14.44 -10.06 -3.80
CA CYS A 29 -13.35 -11.04 -3.72
C CYS A 29 -13.80 -12.25 -2.91
N GLU A 30 -13.01 -13.32 -3.00
CA GLU A 30 -13.19 -14.51 -2.18
C GLU A 30 -11.88 -14.83 -1.46
N TRP A 31 -11.95 -15.06 -0.15
CA TRP A 31 -10.81 -15.45 0.67
C TRP A 31 -11.23 -16.54 1.64
N GLU A 32 -10.50 -17.66 1.67
CA GLU A 32 -10.84 -18.85 2.47
C GLU A 32 -12.30 -19.34 2.28
N GLY A 33 -12.84 -19.20 1.07
CA GLY A 33 -14.23 -19.58 0.76
C GLY A 33 -15.28 -18.56 1.24
N GLU A 34 -14.86 -17.45 1.82
CA GLU A 34 -15.74 -16.34 2.18
C GLU A 34 -15.74 -15.25 1.12
N ARG A 35 -16.95 -14.83 0.72
CA ARG A 35 -17.12 -13.62 -0.09
C ARG A 35 -16.84 -12.37 0.73
N GLY A 36 -16.14 -11.43 0.13
CA GLY A 36 -15.82 -10.13 0.70
C GLY A 36 -15.58 -9.07 -0.36
N VAL A 37 -14.86 -8.03 0.04
CA VAL A 37 -14.56 -6.87 -0.79
C VAL A 37 -13.04 -6.69 -0.89
N ALA A 38 -12.54 -6.61 -2.12
CA ALA A 38 -11.18 -6.22 -2.43
C ALA A 38 -11.10 -4.71 -2.70
N LEU A 39 -10.23 -4.03 -1.97
CA LEU A 39 -9.88 -2.64 -2.21
C LEU A 39 -8.62 -2.59 -3.06
N PRO A 40 -8.69 -2.05 -4.29
CA PRO A 40 -7.55 -2.03 -5.19
C PRO A 40 -6.47 -1.06 -4.70
N LEU A 41 -5.22 -1.50 -4.75
CA LEU A 41 -4.07 -0.61 -4.64
C LEU A 41 -3.72 -0.02 -6.01
N ARG A 42 -3.12 1.17 -6.00
CA ARG A 42 -2.65 1.84 -7.21
C ARG A 42 -1.54 1.02 -7.85
N PRO A 43 -1.63 0.77 -9.17
CA PRO A 43 -0.52 0.18 -9.88
C PRO A 43 0.68 1.14 -9.85
N PRO A 44 1.92 0.61 -9.94
CA PRO A 44 3.11 1.44 -10.08
C PRO A 44 2.96 2.46 -11.22
N PRO A 45 3.59 3.64 -11.17
CA PRO A 45 3.40 4.68 -12.17
C PRO A 45 4.03 4.29 -13.51
N TRP A 46 3.29 4.32 -14.63
CA TRP A 46 3.68 3.72 -15.94
C TRP A 46 5.11 4.02 -16.42
N TRP A 47 5.61 5.21 -16.13
CA TRP A 47 6.97 5.65 -16.47
C TRP A 47 8.08 4.90 -15.72
N ALA A 48 7.78 4.19 -14.63
CA ALA A 48 8.75 3.40 -13.92
C ALA A 48 9.31 2.27 -14.80
N VAL A 49 8.48 1.65 -15.65
CA VAL A 49 8.91 0.54 -16.53
C VAL A 49 9.99 0.96 -17.54
N PRO A 50 9.82 2.03 -18.36
CA PRO A 50 10.88 2.45 -19.26
C PRO A 50 12.12 2.95 -18.52
N LEU A 51 11.98 3.59 -17.35
CA LEU A 51 13.11 3.98 -16.51
C LEU A 51 13.92 2.74 -16.07
N PHE A 52 13.23 1.71 -15.58
CA PHE A 52 13.85 0.43 -15.24
C PHE A 52 14.47 -0.24 -16.49
N GLY A 53 13.78 -0.24 -17.63
CA GLY A 53 14.32 -0.78 -18.89
C GLY A 53 15.63 -0.11 -19.31
N LEU A 54 15.68 1.22 -19.33
CA LEU A 54 16.87 1.99 -19.69
C LEU A 54 18.05 1.73 -18.75
N LEU A 55 17.80 1.69 -17.45
CA LEU A 55 18.86 1.49 -16.47
C LEU A 55 19.40 0.06 -16.51
N THR A 56 18.55 -0.93 -16.80
CA THR A 56 18.97 -2.32 -17.05
C THR A 56 19.90 -2.39 -18.27
N ILE A 57 19.53 -1.73 -19.38
CA ILE A 57 20.36 -1.68 -20.59
C ILE A 57 21.71 -1.02 -20.31
N ALA A 58 21.73 0.08 -19.56
CA ALA A 58 22.96 0.78 -19.20
C ALA A 58 23.89 -0.11 -18.35
N ILE A 59 23.35 -0.87 -17.39
CA ILE A 59 24.14 -1.81 -16.58
C ILE A 59 24.69 -2.95 -17.44
N VAL A 60 23.88 -3.53 -18.33
CA VAL A 60 24.32 -4.59 -19.25
C VAL A 60 25.42 -4.07 -20.19
N ALA A 61 25.26 -2.87 -20.75
CA ALA A 61 26.27 -2.24 -21.59
C ALA A 61 27.58 -2.00 -20.83
N ALA A 62 27.50 -1.54 -19.57
CA ALA A 62 28.66 -1.36 -18.70
C ALA A 62 29.37 -2.69 -18.40
N LEU A 63 28.61 -3.77 -18.15
CA LEU A 63 29.15 -5.12 -17.97
C LEU A 63 29.86 -5.61 -19.24
N VAL A 64 29.22 -5.49 -20.41
CA VAL A 64 29.83 -5.90 -21.69
C VAL A 64 31.09 -5.10 -21.99
N ALA A 65 31.07 -3.78 -21.80
CA ALA A 65 32.26 -2.93 -21.96
C ALA A 65 33.39 -3.32 -21.00
N GLY A 66 33.06 -3.63 -19.75
CA GLY A 66 34.01 -4.13 -18.75
C GLY A 66 34.64 -5.46 -19.16
N ALA A 67 33.83 -6.42 -19.63
CA ALA A 67 34.30 -7.72 -20.11
C ALA A 67 35.19 -7.58 -21.37
N VAL A 68 34.78 -6.76 -22.34
CA VAL A 68 35.59 -6.50 -23.55
C VAL A 68 36.92 -5.87 -23.19
N ARG A 69 36.95 -4.95 -22.22
CA ARG A 69 38.18 -4.29 -21.75
C ARG A 69 39.11 -5.26 -21.01
N LEU A 70 38.54 -6.19 -20.23
CA LEU A 70 39.25 -7.30 -19.59
C LEU A 70 39.91 -8.22 -20.62
N VAL A 71 39.15 -8.66 -21.63
CA VAL A 71 39.65 -9.57 -22.69
C VAL A 71 40.73 -8.91 -23.56
N ARG A 72 40.60 -7.61 -23.85
CA ARG A 72 41.58 -6.85 -24.65
C ARG A 72 42.85 -6.44 -23.87
N GLY A 73 42.97 -6.80 -22.58
CA GLY A 73 44.17 -6.53 -21.78
C GLY A 73 44.45 -5.05 -21.49
N GLY A 74 43.47 -4.16 -21.65
CA GLY A 74 43.63 -2.70 -21.57
C GLY A 74 43.55 -2.12 -20.15
N THR A 75 44.10 -2.80 -19.15
CA THR A 75 43.95 -2.41 -17.73
C THR A 75 45.26 -2.51 -16.96
N THR A 76 45.66 -1.40 -16.33
CA THR A 76 46.82 -1.28 -15.43
C THR A 76 46.55 -1.80 -14.01
N ALA A 77 45.31 -2.18 -13.69
CA ALA A 77 44.89 -2.65 -12.38
C ALA A 77 44.98 -4.19 -12.28
N GLY A 78 45.43 -4.71 -11.12
CA GLY A 78 45.62 -6.15 -10.91
C GLY A 78 44.31 -6.97 -11.03
N PRO A 79 44.39 -8.25 -11.39
CA PRO A 79 43.24 -9.09 -11.81
C PRO A 79 42.11 -9.19 -10.77
N VAL A 80 42.46 -9.15 -9.48
CA VAL A 80 41.49 -9.22 -8.37
C VAL A 80 40.54 -8.00 -8.36
N SER A 81 41.05 -6.81 -8.71
CA SER A 81 40.27 -5.57 -8.69
C SER A 81 39.18 -5.54 -9.78
N LEU A 82 39.48 -6.13 -10.94
CA LEU A 82 38.54 -6.24 -12.06
C LEU A 82 37.45 -7.27 -11.79
N VAL A 83 37.80 -8.42 -11.23
CA VAL A 83 36.81 -9.45 -10.84
C VAL A 83 35.86 -8.90 -9.78
N ALA A 84 36.38 -8.16 -8.79
CA ALA A 84 35.57 -7.52 -7.76
C ALA A 84 34.60 -6.47 -8.35
N GLY A 85 35.08 -5.60 -9.26
CA GLY A 85 34.22 -4.62 -9.93
C GLY A 85 33.11 -5.28 -10.77
N PHE A 86 33.44 -6.38 -11.45
CA PHE A 86 32.46 -7.14 -12.23
C PHE A 86 31.41 -7.82 -11.35
N ALA A 87 31.83 -8.41 -10.22
CA ALA A 87 30.93 -9.01 -9.25
C ALA A 87 29.95 -7.99 -8.65
N VAL A 88 30.43 -6.77 -8.34
CA VAL A 88 29.58 -5.68 -7.85
C VAL A 88 28.57 -5.25 -8.92
N LEU A 89 28.99 -5.09 -10.17
CA LEU A 89 28.08 -4.75 -11.27
C LEU A 89 27.02 -5.83 -11.51
N LEU A 90 27.40 -7.11 -11.43
CA LEU A 90 26.48 -8.24 -11.52
C LEU A 90 25.45 -8.23 -10.38
N LEU A 91 25.88 -7.94 -9.16
CA LEU A 91 24.99 -7.83 -8.00
C LEU A 91 23.96 -6.70 -8.21
N PHE A 92 24.41 -5.52 -8.66
CA PHE A 92 23.50 -4.42 -8.99
C PHE A 92 22.54 -4.79 -10.12
N ALA A 93 23.03 -5.43 -11.19
CA ALA A 93 22.20 -5.91 -12.28
C ALA A 93 21.10 -6.87 -11.79
N TRP A 94 21.47 -7.81 -10.91
CA TRP A 94 20.55 -8.80 -10.35
C TRP A 94 19.48 -8.16 -9.46
N LEU A 95 19.88 -7.28 -8.53
CA LEU A 95 18.95 -6.52 -7.68
C LEU A 95 17.98 -5.68 -8.53
N PHE A 96 18.49 -5.12 -9.62
CA PHE A 96 17.71 -4.29 -10.51
C PHE A 96 16.70 -5.10 -11.34
N ALA A 97 17.12 -6.25 -11.87
CA ALA A 97 16.23 -7.19 -12.55
C ALA A 97 15.12 -7.69 -11.61
N LEU A 98 15.46 -7.96 -10.34
CA LEU A 98 14.51 -8.34 -9.31
C LEU A 98 13.49 -7.23 -9.04
N ALA A 99 13.95 -5.98 -8.84
CA ALA A 99 13.08 -4.82 -8.65
C ALA A 99 12.16 -4.57 -9.86
N THR A 100 12.67 -4.74 -11.07
CA THR A 100 11.92 -4.57 -12.32
C THR A 100 10.84 -5.64 -12.47
N ARG A 101 11.18 -6.91 -12.19
CA ARG A 101 10.24 -8.03 -12.20
C ARG A 101 9.13 -7.81 -11.18
N GLU A 102 9.48 -7.39 -9.96
CA GLU A 102 8.51 -7.11 -8.90
C GLU A 102 7.60 -5.93 -9.26
N SER A 103 8.14 -4.85 -9.84
CA SER A 103 7.35 -3.74 -10.37
C SER A 103 6.40 -4.16 -11.49
N LEU A 104 6.85 -5.01 -12.41
CA LEU A 104 6.01 -5.56 -13.49
C LEU A 104 4.91 -6.47 -12.95
N ARG A 105 5.24 -7.32 -11.97
CA ARG A 105 4.27 -8.16 -11.26
C ARG A 105 3.19 -7.31 -10.61
N ARG A 106 3.56 -6.30 -9.83
CA ARG A 106 2.64 -5.35 -9.16
C ARG A 106 1.79 -4.52 -10.12
N ARG A 107 2.14 -4.43 -11.40
CA ARG A 107 1.25 -3.85 -12.42
C ARG A 107 0.22 -4.81 -12.95
N ARG A 108 0.62 -6.08 -13.14
CA ARG A 108 -0.27 -7.12 -13.66
C ARG A 108 -1.29 -7.52 -12.60
N GLU A 109 -0.83 -7.61 -11.36
CA GLU A 109 -1.63 -7.89 -10.17
C GLU A 109 -1.38 -6.74 -9.18
N PRO A 110 -2.06 -5.59 -9.34
CA PRO A 110 -2.04 -4.57 -8.30
C PRO A 110 -2.51 -5.22 -7.01
N GLY A 111 -1.73 -5.06 -5.94
CA GLY A 111 -2.07 -5.64 -4.65
C GLY A 111 -3.47 -5.19 -4.22
N GLN A 112 -4.12 -5.99 -3.39
CA GLN A 112 -5.49 -5.73 -2.94
C GLN A 112 -5.56 -5.91 -1.44
N ILE A 113 -6.43 -5.13 -0.81
CA ILE A 113 -6.81 -5.36 0.58
C ILE A 113 -8.14 -6.11 0.54
N GLY A 114 -8.11 -7.39 0.89
CA GLY A 114 -9.31 -8.21 1.04
C GLY A 114 -9.97 -7.96 2.40
N VAL A 115 -11.27 -7.74 2.39
CA VAL A 115 -12.08 -7.53 3.58
C VAL A 115 -13.26 -8.47 3.53
N THR A 116 -13.24 -9.53 4.35
CA THR A 116 -14.35 -10.50 4.47
C THR A 116 -15.07 -10.32 5.80
N PRO A 117 -16.19 -11.03 6.03
CA PRO A 117 -16.90 -11.00 7.31
C PRO A 117 -16.01 -11.39 8.51
N THR A 118 -15.10 -12.35 8.34
CA THR A 118 -14.23 -12.82 9.42
C THR A 118 -12.79 -12.32 9.30
N TRP A 119 -12.29 -12.05 8.09
CA TRP A 119 -10.89 -11.71 7.84
C TRP A 119 -10.66 -10.29 7.31
N LEU A 120 -9.50 -9.77 7.67
CA LEU A 120 -8.87 -8.61 7.07
C LEU A 120 -7.52 -9.06 6.50
N VAL A 121 -7.37 -8.92 5.18
CA VAL A 121 -6.25 -9.45 4.40
C VAL A 121 -5.58 -8.30 3.65
N ALA A 122 -4.29 -8.13 3.88
CA ALA A 122 -3.42 -7.19 3.18
C ALA A 122 -2.06 -7.86 2.95
N ASP A 123 -1.20 -7.23 2.14
CA ASP A 123 0.11 -7.76 1.72
C ASP A 123 0.99 -8.27 2.88
N ARG A 124 0.85 -7.68 4.08
CA ARG A 124 1.64 -8.02 5.27
C ARG A 124 0.81 -8.51 6.45
N VAL A 125 -0.51 -8.63 6.31
CA VAL A 125 -1.42 -8.91 7.42
C VAL A 125 -2.54 -9.82 6.97
N GLN A 126 -2.71 -10.94 7.66
CA GLN A 126 -3.88 -11.79 7.55
C GLN A 126 -4.39 -11.99 8.97
N VAL A 127 -5.48 -11.30 9.32
CA VAL A 127 -5.95 -11.26 10.70
C VAL A 127 -7.47 -11.37 10.75
N GLN A 128 -7.97 -12.12 11.73
CA GLN A 128 -9.40 -12.17 12.01
C GLN A 128 -9.84 -10.89 12.70
N TRP A 129 -11.04 -10.40 12.36
CA TRP A 129 -11.61 -9.21 13.00
C TRP A 129 -11.71 -9.31 14.53
N THR A 130 -11.83 -10.52 15.07
CA THR A 130 -11.87 -10.79 16.51
C THR A 130 -10.55 -10.51 17.22
N LEU A 131 -9.43 -10.54 16.50
CA LEU A 131 -8.08 -10.28 17.02
C LEU A 131 -7.65 -8.82 16.80
N VAL A 132 -8.43 -8.04 16.06
CA VAL A 132 -8.16 -6.62 15.85
C VAL A 132 -8.65 -5.85 17.07
N ASP A 133 -7.75 -5.17 17.77
CA ASP A 133 -8.11 -4.31 18.91
C ASP A 133 -8.70 -2.99 18.39
N ALA A 134 -8.06 -2.40 17.37
CA ALA A 134 -8.41 -1.09 16.85
C ALA A 134 -7.98 -0.89 15.39
N VAL A 135 -8.74 -0.08 14.66
CA VAL A 135 -8.37 0.44 13.33
C VAL A 135 -7.95 1.90 13.47
N LEU A 136 -6.66 2.14 13.29
CA LEU A 136 -5.97 3.40 13.53
C LEU A 136 -5.56 4.07 12.21
N ALA A 137 -5.31 5.37 12.29
CA ALA A 137 -4.62 6.09 11.23
C ALA A 137 -3.42 6.78 11.84
N THR A 138 -2.26 6.62 11.20
CA THR A 138 -1.04 7.32 11.59
C THR A 138 -0.75 8.44 10.60
N GLN A 139 -0.21 9.52 11.16
CA GLN A 139 0.25 10.69 10.43
C GLN A 139 1.74 10.80 10.70
N GLU A 140 2.54 10.64 9.66
CA GLU A 140 3.99 10.80 9.72
C GLU A 140 4.40 12.23 9.37
N GLN A 141 3.60 12.97 8.60
CA GLN A 141 3.98 14.30 8.13
C GLN A 141 2.88 15.36 8.30
N ARG A 142 3.14 16.35 9.18
CA ARG A 142 2.33 17.58 9.26
C ARG A 142 2.63 18.47 8.04
N GLN A 143 1.92 18.28 6.93
CA GLN A 143 1.98 19.19 5.78
C GLN A 143 1.02 20.38 5.97
N GLY A 144 1.42 21.38 6.76
CA GLY A 144 0.69 22.64 6.90
C GLY A 144 -0.67 22.52 7.62
N HIS A 145 -1.69 23.26 7.14
CA HIS A 145 -3.07 23.23 7.67
C HIS A 145 -3.92 22.02 7.22
N LEU A 146 -3.36 21.16 6.35
CA LEU A 146 -4.03 19.97 5.85
C LEU A 146 -3.54 18.78 6.68
N ARG A 147 -4.47 17.95 7.18
CA ARG A 147 -4.14 16.70 7.89
C ARG A 147 -4.29 15.52 6.92
N PRO A 148 -3.26 15.13 6.13
CA PRO A 148 -3.34 13.93 5.32
C PRO A 148 -3.38 12.69 6.23
N ILE A 149 -4.14 11.67 5.83
CA ILE A 149 -3.93 10.31 6.33
C ILE A 149 -2.70 9.81 5.58
N ASP A 150 -1.63 9.46 6.29
CA ASP A 150 -0.45 8.90 5.65
C ASP A 150 -0.61 7.39 5.56
N ASN A 151 -0.91 6.73 6.69
CA ASN A 151 -1.07 5.29 6.77
C ASN A 151 -2.33 4.89 7.55
N ALA A 152 -2.97 3.80 7.11
CA ALA A 152 -3.97 3.09 7.87
C ALA A 152 -3.32 1.87 8.53
N CYS A 153 -3.55 1.70 9.83
CA CYS A 153 -2.96 0.64 10.64
C CYS A 153 -4.04 -0.11 11.43
N VAL A 154 -3.73 -1.35 11.80
CA VAL A 154 -4.51 -2.13 12.78
C VAL A 154 -3.66 -2.43 13.99
N SER A 155 -4.26 -2.32 15.17
CA SER A 155 -3.69 -2.88 16.40
C SER A 155 -4.17 -4.31 16.54
N VAL A 156 -3.24 -5.24 16.68
CA VAL A 156 -3.49 -6.67 16.89
C VAL A 156 -2.60 -7.09 18.06
N GLU A 157 -3.21 -7.55 19.15
CA GLU A 157 -2.51 -7.95 20.38
C GLU A 157 -1.52 -6.88 20.88
N GLY A 158 -1.92 -5.61 20.80
CA GLY A 158 -1.08 -4.47 21.19
C GLY A 158 0.06 -4.12 20.22
N ARG A 159 0.18 -4.78 19.08
CA ARG A 159 1.12 -4.43 18.00
C ARG A 159 0.41 -3.67 16.89
N THR A 160 0.98 -2.55 16.47
CA THR A 160 0.45 -1.76 15.34
C THR A 160 1.07 -2.27 14.04
N ILE A 161 0.22 -2.70 13.10
CA ILE A 161 0.63 -3.17 11.78
C ILE A 161 0.00 -2.29 10.70
N THR A 162 0.80 -1.83 9.76
CA THR A 162 0.34 -1.03 8.63
C THR A 162 -0.43 -1.90 7.65
N LEU A 163 -1.69 -1.52 7.38
CA LEU A 163 -2.53 -2.14 6.35
C LEU A 163 -2.17 -1.60 4.97
N TYR A 164 -2.12 -0.28 4.85
CA TYR A 164 -1.80 0.41 3.61
C TYR A 164 -1.37 1.85 3.86
N GLU A 165 -0.63 2.38 2.88
CA GLU A 165 -0.33 3.79 2.77
C GLU A 165 -1.39 4.44 1.88
N ALA A 166 -1.95 5.59 2.28
CA ALA A 166 -3.04 6.23 1.57
C ALA A 166 -2.70 6.56 0.10
N ARG A 167 -1.42 6.84 -0.19
CA ARG A 167 -0.91 7.08 -1.55
C ARG A 167 -0.99 5.86 -2.47
N HIS A 168 -0.99 4.67 -1.90
CA HIS A 168 -1.05 3.40 -2.61
C HIS A 168 -2.47 2.85 -2.73
N LEU A 169 -3.49 3.48 -2.14
CA LEU A 169 -4.86 3.04 -2.30
C LEU A 169 -5.49 3.70 -3.55
N ASP A 170 -6.15 2.92 -4.40
CA ASP A 170 -6.80 3.44 -5.62
C ASP A 170 -8.29 3.79 -5.43
N VAL A 171 -8.77 3.67 -4.18
CA VAL A 171 -10.08 4.17 -3.71
C VAL A 171 -9.87 5.26 -2.67
N GLU A 172 -10.94 5.97 -2.26
CA GLU A 172 -10.82 7.08 -1.32
C GLU A 172 -10.31 6.58 0.05
N PRO A 173 -9.11 7.01 0.51
CA PRO A 173 -8.51 6.49 1.75
C PRO A 173 -9.36 6.76 2.99
N ARG A 174 -10.07 7.90 3.00
CA ARG A 174 -10.92 8.29 4.11
C ARG A 174 -12.17 7.43 4.21
N ALA A 175 -12.93 7.32 3.12
CA ALA A 175 -14.12 6.47 3.07
C ALA A 175 -13.77 5.03 3.45
N THR A 176 -12.62 4.55 2.98
CA THR A 176 -12.10 3.23 3.31
C THR A 176 -11.79 3.07 4.79
N LEU A 177 -11.04 4.00 5.39
CA LEU A 177 -10.72 3.94 6.83
C LEU A 177 -11.98 4.02 7.70
N GLU A 178 -12.94 4.88 7.36
CA GLU A 178 -14.21 4.99 8.07
C GLU A 178 -15.04 3.71 7.94
N ALA A 179 -15.11 3.11 6.75
CA ALA A 179 -15.74 1.82 6.53
C ALA A 179 -15.07 0.71 7.36
N LEU A 180 -13.74 0.62 7.38
CA LEU A 180 -13.00 -0.36 8.19
C LEU A 180 -13.28 -0.18 9.69
N ARG A 181 -13.35 1.06 10.19
CA ARG A 181 -13.72 1.35 11.58
C ARG A 181 -15.16 0.93 11.90
N ARG A 182 -16.09 1.10 10.95
CA ARG A 182 -17.48 0.66 11.11
C ARG A 182 -17.60 -0.86 11.11
N LEU A 183 -16.88 -1.52 10.22
CA LEU A 183 -16.81 -2.98 10.16
C LEU A 183 -16.23 -3.57 11.44
N HIS A 184 -15.16 -2.98 11.96
CA HIS A 184 -14.59 -3.35 13.25
C HIS A 184 -15.64 -3.33 14.37
N ARG A 185 -16.36 -2.20 14.49
CA ARG A 185 -17.38 -1.98 15.53
C ARG A 185 -18.67 -2.77 15.33
N ASN A 186 -19.02 -3.15 14.10
CA ASN A 186 -20.32 -3.73 13.79
C ASN A 186 -20.18 -5.08 13.05
N PRO A 187 -20.30 -6.22 13.76
CA PRO A 187 -20.26 -7.55 13.14
C PRO A 187 -21.41 -7.81 12.16
N ALA A 188 -22.59 -7.19 12.36
CA ALA A 188 -23.69 -7.32 11.41
C ALA A 188 -23.38 -6.61 10.08
N LEU A 189 -22.63 -5.50 10.13
CA LEU A 189 -22.14 -4.84 8.92
C LEU A 189 -21.09 -5.70 8.19
N ARG A 190 -20.27 -6.45 8.93
CA ARG A 190 -19.32 -7.41 8.36
C ARG A 190 -20.02 -8.53 7.58
N ALA A 191 -21.10 -9.08 8.11
CA ALA A 191 -21.89 -10.09 7.38
C ALA A 191 -22.41 -9.60 6.03
N ARG A 192 -22.69 -8.28 5.89
CA ARG A 192 -23.12 -7.68 4.62
C ARG A 192 -22.02 -7.65 3.55
N LEU A 193 -20.76 -7.82 3.91
CA LEU A 193 -19.66 -7.90 2.93
C LEU A 193 -19.79 -9.12 2.01
N ALA A 194 -20.44 -10.20 2.48
CA ALA A 194 -20.67 -11.40 1.69
C ALA A 194 -21.84 -11.27 0.68
N THR A 195 -22.54 -10.14 0.68
CA THR A 195 -23.67 -9.86 -0.23
C THR A 195 -23.21 -9.04 -1.43
N ASP A 196 -24.02 -8.99 -2.49
CA ASP A 196 -23.72 -8.22 -3.70
C ASP A 196 -23.62 -6.71 -3.44
N ASP A 197 -24.21 -6.22 -2.34
CA ASP A 197 -24.11 -4.84 -1.85
C ASP A 197 -22.83 -4.55 -1.05
N GLY A 198 -22.00 -5.56 -0.77
CA GLY A 198 -20.77 -5.45 0.02
C GLY A 198 -19.84 -4.31 -0.42
N PRO A 199 -19.50 -4.20 -1.73
CA PRO A 199 -18.68 -3.10 -2.25
C PRO A 199 -19.24 -1.70 -1.95
N GLY A 200 -20.58 -1.59 -1.86
CA GLY A 200 -21.28 -0.34 -1.56
C GLY A 200 -20.97 0.26 -0.18
N ILE A 201 -20.45 -0.56 0.75
CA ILE A 201 -20.03 -0.12 2.09
C ILE A 201 -18.84 0.84 2.01
N PHE A 202 -18.00 0.72 0.98
CA PHE A 202 -16.78 1.51 0.80
C PHE A 202 -16.94 2.68 -0.16
N THR A 203 -18.07 2.77 -0.88
CA THR A 203 -18.36 3.87 -1.83
C THR A 203 -19.30 4.93 -1.27
N ARG A 204 -20.13 4.60 -0.27
CA ARG A 204 -21.04 5.56 0.37
C ARG A 204 -20.34 6.27 1.53
N VAL A 205 -19.80 7.45 1.28
CA VAL A 205 -19.63 8.46 2.33
C VAL A 205 -21.04 8.82 2.80
N PRO A 206 -21.42 8.67 4.08
CA PRO A 206 -22.68 9.25 4.51
C PRO A 206 -22.56 10.75 4.36
N ALA A 207 -23.45 11.32 3.56
CA ALA A 207 -23.74 12.74 3.59
C ALA A 207 -24.40 13.08 4.94
N GLU A 208 -23.60 13.18 6.01
CA GLU A 208 -24.02 13.85 7.23
C GLU A 208 -23.65 15.33 7.09
N GLY A 209 -24.61 16.13 6.61
CA GLY A 209 -24.42 17.58 6.55
C GLY A 209 -25.37 18.40 5.67
N SER A 210 -26.52 17.90 5.22
CA SER A 210 -27.62 18.78 4.81
C SER A 210 -28.82 18.56 5.73
N ARG A 211 -28.74 19.13 6.94
CA ARG A 211 -29.93 19.37 7.74
C ARG A 211 -30.22 20.85 7.72
N SER A 212 -31.43 21.12 7.19
CA SER A 212 -32.31 22.27 7.38
C SER A 212 -31.74 23.66 7.11
#